data_AF-A0A1H2LWN5-F1
#
_entry.id   AF-A0A1H2LWN5-F1
#
_cell.length_a   1.000
_cell.length_b   1.000
_cell.length_c   1.000
_cell.angle_alpha   90.00
_cell.angle_beta   90.00
_cell.angle_gamma   90.00
#
_symmetry.space_group_name_H-M   'P 1'
#
loop_
_entity.id
_entity.type
_entity.pdbx_description
1 polymer ?
#
loop_
_entity_poly.entity_id
_entity_poly.type
_entity_poly.pdbx_seq_one_letter_code
_entity_poly.pdbx_strand_id
1 'polypeptide(L)'
;MKHITRLFGELRRRGQDTFEVTETANDAFLDKATDRLQSSVFYNGNCAGSRSYYFNQHGEATLLRPASTLRTLHEMDSFPLSDYAFR
;
A
#
# COMPACT_ATOMS: atom_id res chain seq x y z
N MET A 1 -4.67 -9.06 -10.90
CA MET A 1 -4.77 -9.65 -9.53
C MET A 1 -3.51 -10.46 -9.17
N LYS A 2 -2.29 -9.90 -9.26
CA LYS A 2 -1.04 -10.65 -9.00
C LYS A 2 -0.80 -10.92 -7.51
N HIS A 3 -0.93 -9.87 -6.70
CA HIS A 3 -0.65 -9.90 -5.26
C HIS A 3 -1.43 -10.98 -4.52
N ILE A 4 -2.76 -10.95 -4.64
CA ILE A 4 -3.64 -11.87 -3.93
C ILE A 4 -3.49 -13.32 -4.43
N THR A 5 -3.21 -13.51 -5.73
CA THR A 5 -2.96 -14.84 -6.31
C THR A 5 -1.70 -15.47 -5.70
N ARG A 6 -0.64 -14.67 -5.51
CA ARG A 6 0.60 -15.12 -4.87
C ARG A 6 0.41 -15.46 -3.39
N LEU A 7 -0.37 -14.67 -2.64
CA LEU A 7 -0.72 -14.97 -1.24
C LEU A 7 -1.52 -16.26 -1.10
N PHE A 8 -2.58 -16.45 -1.89
CA PHE A 8 -3.35 -17.70 -1.86
C PHE A 8 -2.56 -18.91 -2.37
N GLY A 9 -1.64 -18.72 -3.32
CA GLY A 9 -0.69 -19.75 -3.74
C GLY A 9 0.18 -20.21 -2.58
N GLU A 10 0.75 -19.25 -1.84
CA GLU A 10 1.59 -19.55 -0.68
C GLU A 10 0.79 -20.13 0.49
N LEU A 11 -0.43 -19.64 0.73
CA LEU A 11 -1.35 -20.14 1.75
C LEU A 11 -1.60 -21.65 1.55
N ARG A 12 -1.98 -22.04 0.32
CA ARG A 12 -2.17 -23.45 -0.05
C ARG A 12 -0.88 -24.26 0.05
N ARG A 13 0.27 -23.70 -0.37
CA ARG A 13 1.57 -24.37 -0.29
C ARG A 13 1.98 -24.68 1.15
N ARG A 14 1.63 -23.81 2.10
CA ARG A 14 1.93 -23.98 3.53
C ARG A 14 0.87 -24.78 4.29
N GLY A 15 -0.30 -25.05 3.69
CA GLY A 15 -1.42 -25.70 4.37
C GLY A 15 -1.98 -24.86 5.51
N GLN A 16 -1.99 -23.53 5.34
CA GLN A 16 -2.49 -22.57 6.32
C GLN A 16 -3.86 -22.04 5.87
N ASP A 17 -4.62 -21.42 6.77
CA ASP A 17 -5.99 -20.96 6.48
C ASP A 17 -6.10 -19.44 6.41
N THR A 18 -5.14 -18.74 6.99
CA THR A 18 -5.08 -17.28 7.07
C THR A 18 -3.71 -16.75 6.68
N PHE A 19 -3.71 -15.51 6.18
CA PHE A 19 -2.51 -14.69 6.08
C PHE A 19 -2.85 -13.27 6.54
N GLU A 20 -1.91 -12.65 7.24
CA GLU A 20 -2.06 -11.28 7.73
C GLU A 20 -0.76 -10.51 7.50
N VAL A 21 -0.85 -9.26 7.06
CA VAL A 21 0.32 -8.41 6.90
C VAL A 21 0.97 -8.17 8.26
N THR A 22 2.30 -8.18 8.33
CA THR A 22 3.01 -7.84 9.57
C THR A 22 2.94 -6.34 9.83
N GLU A 23 2.92 -5.94 11.10
CA GLU A 23 2.91 -4.53 11.51
C GLU A 23 4.10 -3.76 10.90
N THR A 24 5.31 -4.34 10.98
CA THR A 24 6.51 -3.76 10.38
C THR A 24 6.39 -3.53 8.87
N ALA A 25 5.80 -4.47 8.12
CA ALA A 25 5.62 -4.31 6.68
C ALA A 25 4.55 -3.26 6.35
N ASN A 26 3.49 -3.18 7.16
CA ASN A 26 2.46 -2.17 7.04
C ASN A 26 3.01 -0.76 7.29
N ASP A 27 3.79 -0.59 8.37
CA ASP A 27 4.39 0.70 8.73
C ASP A 27 5.39 1.16 7.66
N ALA A 28 6.26 0.24 7.21
CA ALA A 28 7.19 0.53 6.12
C ALA A 28 6.46 0.93 4.82
N PHE A 29 5.30 0.32 4.54
CA PHE A 29 4.48 0.71 3.39
C PHE A 29 3.88 2.10 3.57
N LEU A 30 3.37 2.42 4.77
CA LEU A 30 2.79 3.72 5.10
C LEU A 30 3.83 4.84 4.99
N ASP A 31 5.01 4.65 5.57
CA ASP A 31 6.12 5.62 5.49
C ASP A 31 6.51 5.89 4.04
N LYS A 32 6.68 4.81 3.26
CA LYS A 32 7.06 4.87 1.85
C LYS A 32 5.99 5.54 0.97
N ALA A 33 4.70 5.47 1.35
CA ALA A 33 3.62 6.15 0.65
C ALA A 33 3.58 7.64 1.02
N THR A 34 3.68 7.94 2.30
CA THR A 34 3.65 9.30 2.86
C THR A 34 4.83 10.15 2.40
N ASP A 35 6.03 9.56 2.34
CA ASP A 35 7.24 10.21 1.80
C ASP A 35 7.04 10.64 0.34
N ARG A 36 6.48 9.77 -0.51
CA ARG A 36 6.22 10.11 -1.90
C ARG A 36 5.15 11.18 -2.07
N LEU A 37 4.15 11.21 -1.20
CA LEU A 37 3.11 12.23 -1.23
C LEU A 37 3.68 13.64 -1.04
N GLN A 38 4.79 13.79 -0.29
CA GLN A 38 5.46 15.08 -0.08
C GLN A 38 5.87 15.77 -1.39
N SER A 39 6.11 15.00 -2.46
CA SER A 39 6.46 15.54 -3.78
C SER A 39 5.27 15.76 -4.72
N SER A 40 4.06 15.39 -4.29
CA SER A 40 2.86 15.41 -5.13
C SER A 40 2.07 16.73 -5.03
N VAL A 41 1.23 17.00 -6.03
CA VAL A 41 0.32 18.16 -6.01
C VAL A 41 -0.66 18.14 -4.83
N PHE A 42 -0.89 16.98 -4.21
CA PHE A 42 -1.77 16.87 -3.05
C PHE A 42 -1.18 17.56 -1.81
N TYR A 43 0.15 17.62 -1.69
CA TYR A 43 0.84 18.19 -0.53
C TYR A 43 1.52 19.52 -0.88
N ASN A 44 2.05 19.66 -2.11
CA ASN A 44 2.69 20.90 -2.57
C ASN A 44 1.73 21.88 -3.25
N GLY A 45 0.51 21.47 -3.56
CA GLY A 45 -0.52 22.33 -4.16
C GLY A 45 -1.39 23.01 -3.11
N ASN A 46 -2.14 24.04 -3.53
CA ASN A 46 -3.15 24.69 -2.68
C ASN A 46 -4.51 23.99 -2.80
N CYS A 47 -4.56 22.68 -2.50
CA CYS A 47 -5.80 21.90 -2.58
C CYS A 47 -6.70 22.03 -1.35
N ALA A 48 -6.27 22.77 -0.31
CA ALA A 48 -6.99 22.92 0.96
C ALA A 48 -8.43 23.45 0.81
N GLY A 49 -8.70 24.28 -0.21
CA GLY A 49 -10.04 24.83 -0.49
C GLY A 49 -10.95 23.96 -1.37
N SER A 50 -10.47 22.83 -1.88
CA SER A 50 -11.13 22.08 -2.97
C SER A 50 -12.34 21.23 -2.55
N ARG A 51 -12.58 21.04 -1.24
CA ARG A 51 -13.59 20.10 -0.70
C ARG A 51 -13.49 18.70 -1.31
N SER A 52 -12.27 18.25 -1.58
CA SER A 52 -11.98 16.99 -2.27
C SER A 52 -12.07 15.80 -1.30
N TYR A 53 -12.64 14.69 -1.78
CA TYR A 53 -12.75 13.43 -1.04
C TYR A 53 -11.40 12.73 -0.80
N TYR A 54 -10.32 13.22 -1.43
CA TYR A 54 -8.99 12.68 -1.22
C TYR A 54 -8.41 13.05 0.15
N PHE A 55 -8.92 14.11 0.80
CA PHE A 55 -8.41 14.60 2.08
C PHE A 55 -9.31 14.21 3.25
N ASN A 56 -8.70 13.75 4.35
CA ASN A 56 -9.40 13.53 5.61
C ASN A 56 -9.62 14.85 6.39
N GLN A 57 -10.24 14.78 7.57
CA GLN A 57 -10.46 15.94 8.44
C GLN A 57 -9.18 16.63 8.95
N HIS A 58 -8.02 15.96 8.83
CA HIS A 58 -6.70 16.50 9.18
C HIS A 58 -5.96 17.09 7.96
N GLY A 59 -6.58 17.08 6.77
CA GLY A 59 -5.98 17.59 5.55
C GLY A 59 -4.97 16.64 4.89
N GLU A 60 -4.96 15.35 5.26
CA GLU A 60 -4.04 14.35 4.72
C GLU A 60 -4.67 13.61 3.54
N ALA A 61 -3.89 13.36 2.48
CA ALA A 61 -4.36 12.66 1.29
C ALA A 61 -4.34 11.12 1.45
N THR A 62 -5.11 10.60 2.40
CA THR A 62 -4.96 9.22 2.94
C THR A 62 -5.28 8.09 1.95
N LEU A 63 -6.04 8.37 0.89
CA LEU A 63 -6.45 7.36 -0.09
C LEU A 63 -5.40 7.12 -1.19
N LEU A 64 -4.40 8.00 -1.31
CA LEU A 64 -3.45 7.93 -2.40
C LEU A 64 -2.25 7.03 -2.09
N ARG A 65 -1.96 6.15 -3.05
CA ARG A 65 -0.73 5.35 -3.10
C ARG A 65 0.09 5.82 -4.30
N PRO A 66 0.97 6.82 -4.14
CA PRO A 66 1.69 7.43 -5.27
C PRO A 66 2.74 6.47 -5.84
N ALA A 67 2.37 5.70 -6.85
CA ALA A 67 3.27 4.85 -7.63
C ALA A 67 2.77 4.75 -9.07
N SER A 68 3.69 4.58 -10.02
CA SER A 68 3.30 4.27 -11.40
C SER A 68 2.66 2.88 -11.47
N THR A 69 1.78 2.68 -12.46
CA THR A 69 1.12 1.39 -12.70
C THR A 69 2.15 0.27 -12.88
N LEU A 70 3.19 0.49 -13.68
CA LEU A 70 4.23 -0.51 -13.94
C LEU A 70 4.98 -0.89 -12.66
N ARG A 71 5.34 0.09 -11.83
CA ARG A 71 5.98 -0.17 -10.54
C ARG A 71 5.07 -0.98 -9.61
N THR A 72 3.81 -0.60 -9.53
CA THR A 72 2.81 -1.32 -8.71
C THR A 72 2.67 -2.76 -9.19
N LEU A 73 2.57 -2.99 -10.50
CA LEU A 73 2.47 -4.34 -11.07
C LEU A 73 3.71 -5.21 -10.80
N HIS A 74 4.90 -4.62 -10.75
CA HIS A 74 6.12 -5.30 -10.37
C HIS A 74 6.12 -5.64 -8.87
N GLU A 75 5.84 -4.67 -8.00
CA GLU A 75 5.79 -4.88 -6.54
C GLU A 75 4.75 -5.94 -6.15
N MET A 76 3.58 -5.98 -6.81
CA MET A 76 2.57 -7.01 -6.60
C MET A 76 3.03 -8.43 -6.97
N ASP A 77 4.07 -8.57 -7.78
CA ASP A 77 4.64 -9.85 -8.21
C ASP A 77 5.81 -10.28 -7.31
N SER A 78 6.56 -9.31 -6.79
CA SER A 78 7.87 -9.52 -6.16
C SER A 78 7.93 -9.19 -4.66
N PHE A 79 6.84 -8.78 -4.01
CA PHE A 79 6.85 -8.46 -2.57
C PHE A 79 7.39 -9.64 -1.72
N PRO A 80 8.09 -9.41 -0.61
CA PRO A 80 8.58 -10.51 0.20
C PRO A 80 7.42 -11.23 0.92
N LEU A 81 7.36 -12.57 0.87
CA LEU A 81 6.32 -13.33 1.57
C LEU A 81 6.48 -13.26 3.10
N SER A 82 7.64 -12.86 3.60
CA SER A 82 7.88 -12.58 5.03
C SER A 82 7.13 -11.36 5.55
N ASP A 83 6.62 -10.50 4.66
CA ASP A 83 5.72 -9.40 5.05
C ASP A 83 4.36 -9.90 5.52
N TYR A 84 4.11 -11.22 5.42
CA TYR A 84 2.86 -11.85 5.83
C TYR A 84 3.13 -12.98 6.83
N ALA A 85 2.38 -12.97 7.92
CA ALA A 85 2.26 -14.10 8.83
C ALA A 85 1.19 -15.06 8.29
N PHE A 86 1.57 -16.30 7.99
CA PHE A 86 0.65 -17.36 7.56
C PHE A 86 0.34 -18.26 8.77
N ARG A 87 -0.95 -18.50 9.05
CA ARG A 87 -1.45 -19.25 10.21
C ARG A 87 -2.72 -20.04 9.88
#